data_AF-K9KA33-F1
#
_entry.id   AF-K9KA33-F1
#
_cell.length_a   1.000
_cell.length_b   1.000
_cell.length_c   1.000
_cell.angle_alpha   90.00
_cell.angle_beta   90.00
_cell.angle_gamma   90.00
#
_symmetry.space_group_name_H-M   'P 1'
#
loop_
_entity.id
_entity.type
_entity.pdbx_description
1 polymer ?
#
loop_
_entity_poly.entity_id
_entity_poly.type
_entity_poly.pdbx_seq_one_letter_code
_entity_poly.pdbx_strand_id
1 'polypeptide(L)' 'GSYDMKIKVTDLQGDLTKQLPIMVVGEHKDKVIQCRWHTQDLSFLSSSADRTVTLWTYNG' A
#
# COMPACT_ATOMS: atom_id res chain seq x y z
N GLY A 1 2.20 4.48 -6.87
CA GLY A 1 0.84 4.46 -7.44
C GLY A 1 0.67 3.20 -8.27
N SER A 2 -0.57 2.78 -8.46
CA SER A 2 -0.93 1.61 -9.27
C SER A 2 -2.19 1.89 -10.09
N TYR A 3 -2.29 1.25 -11.26
CA TYR A 3 -3.44 1.34 -12.15
C TYR A 3 -4.41 0.15 -12.00
N ASP A 4 -4.01 -0.88 -11.25
CA ASP A 4 -4.84 -2.06 -10.95
C ASP A 4 -5.78 -1.82 -9.74
N MET A 5 -5.88 -0.57 -9.28
CA MET A 5 -6.70 -0.12 -8.14
C MET A 5 -6.26 -0.67 -6.77
N LYS A 6 -5.24 -1.53 -6.73
CA LYS A 6 -4.81 -2.23 -5.52
C LYS A 6 -3.57 -1.58 -4.90
N ILE A 7 -3.51 -1.67 -3.59
CA ILE A 7 -2.33 -1.32 -2.80
C ILE A 7 -1.68 -2.62 -2.34
N LYS A 8 -0.43 -2.80 -2.72
CA LYS A 8 0.36 -4.00 -2.42
C LYS A 8 1.57 -3.63 -1.56
N VAL A 9 1.84 -4.43 -0.54
CA VAL A 9 2.98 -4.31 0.36
C VAL A 9 3.81 -5.58 0.30
N THR A 10 5.12 -5.42 0.38
CA THR A 10 6.08 -6.51 0.33
C THR A 10 7.10 -6.32 1.43
N ASP A 11 7.40 -7.40 2.13
CA ASP A 11 8.50 -7.43 3.10
C ASP A 11 9.83 -7.59 2.36
N LEU A 12 10.79 -6.72 2.68
CA LEU A 12 12.15 -6.72 2.13
C LEU A 12 13.17 -7.35 3.09
N GLN A 13 12.71 -7.97 4.18
CA GLN A 13 13.54 -8.77 5.06
C GLN A 13 13.76 -10.16 4.45
N GLY A 14 14.98 -10.70 4.62
CA GLY A 14 15.33 -12.05 4.21
C GLY A 14 16.07 -12.15 2.87
N ASP A 15 15.92 -13.29 2.20
CA ASP A 15 16.62 -13.62 0.96
C ASP A 15 15.94 -12.96 -0.25
N LEU A 16 16.49 -11.83 -0.68
CA LEU A 16 15.99 -11.03 -1.81
C LEU A 16 16.21 -11.69 -3.19
N THR A 17 16.88 -12.85 -3.27
CA THR A 17 17.07 -13.57 -4.53
C THR A 17 15.85 -14.42 -4.91
N LYS A 18 14.91 -14.61 -3.98
CA LYS A 18 13.67 -15.35 -4.17
C LYS A 18 12.51 -14.40 -4.48
N GLN A 19 11.43 -14.94 -5.02
CA GLN A 19 10.20 -14.18 -5.21
C GLN A 19 9.71 -13.67 -3.86
N LEU A 20 9.59 -12.34 -3.74
CA LEU A 20 9.16 -11.69 -2.51
C LEU A 20 7.65 -11.89 -2.29
N PRO A 21 7.22 -12.09 -1.04
CA PRO A 21 5.80 -12.16 -0.72
C PRO A 21 5.13 -10.80 -0.97
N ILE A 22 4.03 -10.80 -1.74
CA ILE A 22 3.25 -9.59 -2.05
C ILE A 22 1.86 -9.74 -1.43
N MET A 23 1.49 -8.81 -0.57
CA MET A 23 0.20 -8.78 0.12
C MET A 23 -0.64 -7.61 -0.38
N VAL A 24 -1.91 -7.85 -0.73
CA VAL A 24 -2.87 -6.77 -1.01
C VAL A 24 -3.41 -6.28 0.32
N VAL A 25 -3.20 -5.00 0.63
CA VAL A 25 -3.57 -4.39 1.93
C VAL A 25 -4.72 -3.38 1.82
N GLY A 26 -5.10 -3.03 0.60
CA GLY A 26 -6.17 -2.07 0.35
C GLY A 26 -6.53 -1.99 -1.13
N GLU A 27 -7.71 -1.44 -1.40
CA GLU A 27 -8.25 -1.25 -2.75
C GLU A 27 -9.02 0.07 -2.83
N HIS A 28 -8.84 0.77 -3.94
CA HIS A 28 -9.58 1.99 -4.29
C HIS A 28 -10.56 1.72 -5.43
N LYS A 29 -11.47 2.65 -5.71
CA LYS A 29 -12.43 2.49 -6.84
C LYS A 29 -11.86 2.93 -8.19
N ASP A 30 -10.68 3.53 -8.17
CA ASP A 30 -9.94 3.99 -9.35
C ASP A 30 -8.43 3.92 -9.04
N LYS A 31 -7.61 4.39 -9.98
CA LYS A 31 -6.15 4.38 -9.92
C LYS A 31 -5.63 4.99 -8.64
N VAL A 32 -4.74 4.25 -7.97
CA VAL A 32 -3.96 4.76 -6.84
C VAL A 32 -2.85 5.64 -7.38
N ILE A 33 -2.87 6.92 -7.05
CA ILE A 33 -1.91 7.89 -7.57
C ILE A 33 -0.63 7.86 -6.73
N GLN A 34 -0.76 7.95 -5.40
CA GLN A 34 0.37 8.04 -4.49
C GLN A 34 0.13 7.21 -3.22
N CYS A 35 1.21 6.69 -2.64
CA CYS A 35 1.24 6.11 -1.30
C CYS A 35 2.37 6.76 -0.48
N ARG A 36 2.15 7.03 0.80
CA ARG A 36 3.16 7.59 1.73
C ARG A 36 3.09 6.88 3.07
N TRP A 37 4.19 6.24 3.45
CA TRP A 37 4.34 5.61 4.76
C TRP A 37 4.47 6.65 5.86
N HIS A 38 3.87 6.34 7.01
CA HIS A 38 4.24 6.99 8.26
C HIS A 38 5.68 6.59 8.64
N THR A 39 6.38 7.44 9.38
CA THR A 39 7.83 7.25 9.64
C THR A 39 8.12 6.29 10.80
N GLN A 40 7.12 6.06 11.66
CA GLN A 40 7.28 5.28 12.90
C GLN A 40 6.22 4.19 13.03
N ASP A 41 4.98 4.50 12.66
CA ASP A 41 3.87 3.55 12.78
C ASP A 41 3.72 2.72 11.52
N LEU A 42 3.19 1.50 11.67
CA LEU A 42 2.79 0.63 10.57
C LEU A 42 1.48 1.13 9.95
N SER A 43 1.55 2.33 9.38
CA SER A 43 0.43 3.00 8.74
C SER A 43 0.91 3.78 7.52
N PHE A 44 0.00 4.01 6.58
CA PHE A 44 0.30 4.78 5.39
C PHE A 44 -0.96 5.43 4.81
N LEU A 45 -0.76 6.51 4.06
CA LEU A 45 -1.80 7.19 3.30
C LEU A 45 -1.74 6.78 1.84
N SER A 46 -2.91 6.61 1.22
CA SER A 46 -3.05 6.49 -0.24
C SER A 46 -4.00 7.54 -0.79
N SER A 47 -3.68 8.09 -1.96
CA SER A 47 -4.55 8.98 -2.72
C SER A 47 -4.97 8.33 -4.04
N SER A 48 -6.21 8.56 -4.47
CA SER A 48 -6.78 7.91 -5.65
C SER A 48 -7.52 8.87 -6.57
N ALA A 49 -7.63 8.49 -7.85
CA ALA A 49 -8.46 9.19 -8.83
C ALA A 49 -9.96 9.08 -8.52
N ASP A 50 -10.37 8.19 -7.60
CA ASP A 50 -11.73 8.10 -7.06
C ASP A 50 -12.12 9.28 -6.13
N ARG A 51 -11.23 10.27 -6.01
CA ARG A 51 -11.38 11.49 -5.21
C ARG A 51 -11.35 11.23 -3.70
N THR A 52 -10.73 10.13 -3.27
CA THR A 52 -10.53 9.83 -1.86
C THR A 52 -9.05 9.79 -1.47
N VAL A 53 -8.81 10.04 -0.19
CA VAL A 53 -7.56 9.77 0.50
C VAL A 53 -7.88 8.86 1.68
N THR A 54 -7.20 7.73 1.78
CA THR A 54 -7.46 6.71 2.81
C THR A 54 -6.23 6.52 3.68
N LEU A 55 -6.42 6.55 5.00
CA LEU A 55 -5.43 6.12 5.99
C LEU A 55 -5.60 4.62 6.24
N TRP A 56 -4.54 3.88 6.01
CA TRP A 56 -4.45 2.46 6.33
C TRP A 56 -3.58 2.33 7.57
N THR A 57 -4.12 1.72 8.62
CA THR A 57 -3.42 1.52 9.88
C THR A 57 -3.74 0.14 10.42
N TYR A 58 -2.78 -0.46 11.12
CA TYR A 58 -3.03 -1.68 11.87
C TYR A 58 -3.71 -1.30 13.19
N ASN A 59 -5.01 -1.59 13.30
CA ASN A 59 -5.68 -1.61 14.60
C ASN A 59 -5.45 -3.00 15.19
N GLY A 60 -4.62 -3.06 16.23
CA GLY A 60 -4.43 -4.28 17.03
C GLY A 60 -5.70 -4.72 17.73
#